data_AF-A0A976JGB4-F1
#
_entry.id   AF-A0A976JGB4-F1
#
_cell.length_a   1.000
_cell.length_b   1.000
_cell.length_c   1.000
_cell.angle_alpha   90.00
_cell.angle_beta   90.00
_cell.angle_gamma   90.00
#
_symmetry.space_group_name_H-M   'P 1'
#
loop_
_entity.id
_entity.type
_entity.pdbx_description
1 polymer ?
#
loop_
_entity_poly.entity_id
_entity_poly.type
_entity_poly.pdbx_seq_one_letter_code
_entity_poly.pdbx_strand_id
1 'polypeptide(L)'
;MARVDQFSDFNRSLKNLYLMDVSHLESIADNVRLATPSLLQEWGVLGNEVEAHYNDYLNLVVIKKEYVTNGRVKNYQDFITQKEAYSFSVFASTAFHEMTHADFDIFIEENDSDFHLFIDYTLKSWVKKNFKSFSSKITMHEILGYTASEIIMMLENDLTNTMTTYGYNFHASKCFSENALKNIAKKLNLEKDFKFENKGENSKYYLKSSPWSVYVKGKEVDLLKTPLPKSYKYTIYEYFRKTYKLPKDTNEFIQKLNNSKHLEKVQQCYENIL
;
A
#
# COMPACT_ATOMS: atom_id res chain seq x y z
N MET A 1 -22.18 12.87 19.80
CA MET A 1 -20.73 12.81 19.54
C MET A 1 -20.54 12.78 18.05
N ALA A 2 -19.79 13.72 17.46
CA ALA A 2 -19.37 13.60 16.07
C ALA A 2 -18.54 12.31 15.94
N ARG A 3 -18.84 11.46 14.95
CA ARG A 3 -17.92 10.37 14.56
C ARG A 3 -16.59 11.07 14.23
N VAL A 4 -15.56 10.81 15.02
CA VAL A 4 -14.19 11.10 14.59
C VAL A 4 -14.00 10.24 13.35
N ASP A 5 -13.65 10.87 12.23
CA ASP A 5 -13.26 10.15 11.03
C ASP A 5 -11.94 9.41 11.33
N GLN A 6 -12.07 8.11 11.59
CA GLN A 6 -11.02 7.33 12.24
C GLN A 6 -9.84 7.06 11.29
N PHE A 7 -10.08 7.11 9.97
CA PHE A 7 -9.11 6.76 8.94
C PHE A 7 -8.76 7.90 7.97
N SER A 8 -9.53 9.00 7.89
CA SER A 8 -9.29 10.01 6.83
C SER A 8 -7.89 10.64 6.84
N ASP A 9 -7.31 10.93 8.00
CA ASP A 9 -5.94 11.46 8.04
C ASP A 9 -4.89 10.45 7.57
N PHE A 10 -5.12 9.16 7.85
CA PHE A 10 -4.31 8.06 7.34
C PHE A 10 -4.48 7.93 5.82
N ASN A 11 -5.71 7.88 5.32
CA ASN A 11 -6.02 7.83 3.89
C ASN A 11 -5.43 9.03 3.13
N ARG A 12 -5.53 10.24 3.70
CA ARG A 12 -4.91 11.44 3.16
C ARG A 12 -3.38 11.32 3.09
N SER A 13 -2.75 10.60 4.00
CA SER A 13 -1.30 10.31 3.94
C SER A 13 -0.98 9.40 2.75
N LEU A 14 -1.75 8.34 2.52
CA LEU A 14 -1.59 7.46 1.35
C LEU A 14 -1.74 8.25 0.04
N LYS A 15 -2.78 9.08 -0.07
CA LYS A 15 -2.98 9.98 -1.23
C LYS A 15 -1.78 10.89 -1.45
N ASN A 16 -1.31 11.53 -0.39
CA ASN A 16 -0.28 12.55 -0.46
C ASN A 16 1.12 12.01 -0.74
N LEU A 17 1.44 10.82 -0.25
CA LEU A 17 2.75 10.20 -0.45
C LEU A 17 2.76 9.34 -1.71
N TYR A 18 1.78 8.47 -1.88
CA TYR A 18 1.76 7.44 -2.92
C TYR A 18 0.93 7.82 -4.15
N LEU A 19 0.34 9.03 -4.16
CA LEU A 19 -0.44 9.56 -5.29
C LEU A 19 -1.62 8.64 -5.68
N MET A 20 -2.17 7.97 -4.69
CA MET A 20 -3.35 7.11 -4.80
C MET A 20 -4.62 7.95 -4.72
N ASP A 21 -5.65 7.57 -5.47
CA ASP A 21 -7.01 8.01 -5.18
C ASP A 21 -7.52 7.18 -3.99
N VAL A 22 -7.90 7.85 -2.92
CA VAL A 22 -8.33 7.19 -1.67
C VAL A 22 -9.84 7.31 -1.45
N SER A 23 -10.59 7.82 -2.43
CA SER A 23 -12.04 8.01 -2.28
C SER A 23 -12.76 6.69 -1.97
N HIS A 24 -12.31 5.58 -2.56
CA HIS A 24 -12.84 4.25 -2.24
C HIS A 24 -12.45 3.77 -0.84
N LEU A 25 -11.23 4.09 -0.38
CA LEU A 25 -10.82 3.80 1.00
C LEU A 25 -11.64 4.57 2.03
N GLU A 26 -12.04 5.81 1.73
CA GLU A 26 -12.96 6.55 2.59
C GLU A 26 -14.34 5.88 2.63
N SER A 27 -14.85 5.40 1.48
CA SER A 27 -16.09 4.61 1.44
C SER A 27 -16.01 3.32 2.26
N ILE A 28 -14.86 2.64 2.26
CA ILE A 28 -14.61 1.47 3.13
C ILE A 28 -14.59 1.92 4.60
N ALA A 29 -13.85 2.99 4.91
CA ALA A 29 -13.72 3.54 6.26
C ALA A 29 -15.07 3.93 6.90
N ASP A 30 -16.03 4.42 6.10
CA ASP A 30 -17.38 4.76 6.58
C ASP A 30 -18.20 3.55 7.03
N ASN A 31 -17.86 2.37 6.50
CA ASN A 31 -18.55 1.10 6.74
C ASN A 31 -17.84 0.16 7.73
N VAL A 32 -16.60 0.48 8.12
CA VAL A 32 -15.86 -0.23 9.17
C VAL A 32 -15.74 0.61 10.43
N ARG A 33 -15.44 -0.05 11.55
CA ARG A 33 -15.14 0.61 12.82
C ARG A 33 -13.70 0.35 13.22
N LEU A 34 -12.98 1.38 13.67
CA LEU A 34 -11.67 1.21 14.30
C LEU A 34 -11.87 0.67 15.72
N ALA A 35 -11.12 -0.39 16.04
CA ALA A 35 -10.95 -0.86 17.40
C ALA A 35 -9.46 -0.98 17.74
N THR A 36 -9.18 -1.13 19.04
CA THR A 36 -7.85 -1.52 19.52
C THR A 36 -7.99 -2.84 20.27
N PRO A 37 -6.92 -3.67 20.33
CA PRO A 37 -6.99 -4.94 21.04
C PRO A 37 -7.51 -4.78 22.47
N SER A 38 -8.47 -5.61 22.86
CA SER A 38 -8.92 -5.71 24.25
C SER A 38 -7.82 -6.32 25.13
N LEU A 39 -7.88 -6.13 26.45
CA LEU A 39 -6.94 -6.75 27.39
C LEU A 39 -6.85 -8.28 27.22
N LEU A 40 -7.95 -8.97 26.85
CA LEU A 40 -7.94 -10.41 26.59
C LEU A 40 -7.27 -10.79 25.26
N GLN A 41 -7.29 -9.91 24.25
CA GLN A 41 -6.53 -10.07 23.02
C GLN A 41 -5.05 -9.75 23.24
N GLU A 42 -4.71 -8.78 24.07
CA GLU A 42 -3.32 -8.45 24.46
C GLU A 42 -2.64 -9.57 25.29
N TRP A 43 -3.44 -10.44 25.93
CA TRP A 43 -2.95 -11.55 26.76
C TRP A 43 -2.78 -12.87 26.00
N GLY A 44 -2.91 -12.87 24.66
CA GLY A 44 -2.54 -14.03 23.82
C GLY A 44 -3.63 -15.08 23.58
N VAL A 45 -4.89 -14.77 23.89
CA VAL A 45 -6.01 -15.69 23.61
C VAL A 45 -6.46 -15.59 22.14
N LEU A 46 -6.12 -14.51 21.44
CA LEU A 46 -6.37 -14.28 20.01
C LEU A 46 -5.15 -13.56 19.40
N GLY A 47 -4.23 -14.29 18.78
CA GLY A 47 -3.14 -13.81 17.91
C GLY A 47 -2.39 -12.53 18.35
N ASN A 48 -1.34 -12.68 19.16
CA ASN A 48 -0.62 -11.56 19.81
C ASN A 48 0.31 -10.69 18.94
N GLU A 49 0.47 -10.95 17.63
CA GLU A 49 1.63 -10.41 16.90
C GLU A 49 1.31 -9.55 15.66
N VAL A 50 0.04 -9.32 15.32
CA VAL A 50 -0.31 -8.60 14.08
C VAL A 50 -0.54 -7.11 14.33
N GLU A 51 0.09 -6.25 13.52
CA GLU A 51 -0.01 -4.77 13.66
C GLU A 51 -1.44 -4.25 13.44
N ALA A 52 -2.21 -4.98 12.63
CA ALA A 52 -3.64 -4.79 12.43
C ALA A 52 -4.32 -6.16 12.21
N HIS A 53 -5.63 -6.26 12.42
CA HIS A 53 -6.43 -7.39 11.96
C HIS A 53 -7.87 -6.97 11.68
N TYR A 54 -8.49 -7.55 10.67
CA TYR A 54 -9.90 -7.34 10.36
C TYR A 54 -10.79 -8.45 10.96
N ASN A 55 -11.92 -8.05 11.53
CA ASN A 55 -12.97 -8.93 12.02
C ASN A 55 -14.22 -8.77 11.14
N ASP A 56 -14.47 -9.79 10.32
CA ASP A 56 -15.57 -9.89 9.37
C ASP A 56 -16.95 -9.85 10.05
N TYR A 57 -17.11 -10.52 11.19
CA TYR A 57 -18.40 -10.58 11.89
C TYR A 57 -18.86 -9.21 12.42
N LEU A 58 -17.92 -8.34 12.79
CA LEU A 58 -18.21 -7.04 13.41
C LEU A 58 -17.86 -5.85 12.50
N ASN A 59 -17.34 -6.09 11.30
CA ASN A 59 -16.73 -5.10 10.41
C ASN A 59 -15.76 -4.18 11.17
N LEU A 60 -14.87 -4.78 11.96
CA LEU A 60 -13.87 -4.05 12.74
C LEU A 60 -12.50 -4.17 12.09
N VAL A 61 -11.82 -3.04 11.91
CA VAL A 61 -10.37 -3.04 11.71
C VAL A 61 -9.74 -2.74 13.06
N VAL A 62 -9.07 -3.74 13.61
CA VAL A 62 -8.38 -3.64 14.90
C VAL A 62 -6.94 -3.25 14.65
N ILE A 63 -6.52 -2.10 15.16
CA ILE A 63 -5.16 -1.58 15.03
C ILE A 63 -4.48 -1.61 16.40
N LYS A 64 -3.19 -1.99 16.46
CA LYS A 64 -2.43 -1.90 17.73
C LYS A 64 -2.52 -0.50 18.33
N LYS A 65 -2.66 -0.41 19.65
CA LYS A 65 -2.86 0.86 20.37
C LYS A 65 -1.78 1.90 20.06
N GLU A 66 -0.53 1.46 19.86
CA GLU A 66 0.58 2.33 19.50
C GLU A 66 0.43 3.05 18.14
N TYR A 67 -0.42 2.54 17.25
CA TYR A 67 -0.72 3.15 15.95
C TYR A 67 -2.06 3.91 15.94
N VAL A 68 -2.66 4.13 17.12
CA VAL A 68 -3.88 4.92 17.31
C VAL A 68 -3.57 6.11 18.22
N THR A 69 -4.01 7.30 17.82
CA THR A 69 -3.86 8.53 18.62
C THR A 69 -5.15 9.33 18.56
N ASN A 70 -5.63 9.81 19.72
CA ASN A 70 -6.86 10.61 19.82
C ASN A 70 -8.08 10.00 19.10
N GLY A 71 -8.19 8.66 19.11
CA GLY A 71 -9.31 7.95 18.48
C GLY A 71 -9.25 7.81 16.95
N ARG A 72 -8.13 8.20 16.32
CA ARG A 72 -7.85 8.00 14.89
C ARG A 72 -6.59 7.16 14.66
N VAL A 73 -6.49 6.57 13.49
CA VAL A 73 -5.27 5.91 13.02
C VAL A 73 -4.16 6.95 12.82
N LYS A 74 -2.92 6.59 13.19
CA LYS A 74 -1.74 7.44 12.96
C LYS A 74 -1.57 7.73 11.47
N ASN A 75 -1.29 8.99 11.16
CA ASN A 75 -0.96 9.46 9.82
C ASN A 75 0.56 9.58 9.68
N TYR A 76 1.06 9.89 8.48
CA TYR A 76 2.51 9.98 8.25
C TYR A 76 3.23 11.02 9.14
N GLN A 77 2.56 12.12 9.46
CA GLN A 77 3.15 13.18 10.28
C GLN A 77 3.39 12.73 11.73
N ASP A 78 2.54 11.85 12.26
CA ASP A 78 2.74 11.25 13.59
C ASP A 78 4.06 10.46 13.64
N PHE A 79 4.35 9.69 12.59
CA PHE A 79 5.60 8.92 12.47
C PHE A 79 6.83 9.81 12.28
N ILE A 80 6.74 10.88 11.48
CA ILE A 80 7.84 11.86 11.35
C ILE A 80 8.18 12.48 12.71
N THR A 81 7.16 12.88 13.47
CA THR A 81 7.33 13.51 14.78
C THR A 81 8.03 12.59 15.77
N GLN A 82 7.86 11.27 15.61
CA GLN A 82 8.48 10.23 16.43
C GLN A 82 9.85 9.77 15.89
N LYS A 83 10.33 10.36 14.78
CA LYS A 83 11.56 9.94 14.07
C LYS A 83 11.48 8.51 13.52
N GLU A 84 10.28 8.07 13.17
CA GLU A 84 9.95 6.71 12.69
C GLU A 84 9.32 6.77 11.29
N ALA A 85 9.71 7.74 10.46
CA ALA A 85 9.13 7.93 9.13
C ALA A 85 9.23 6.69 8.22
N TYR A 86 10.20 5.82 8.45
CA TYR A 86 10.34 4.54 7.72
C TYR A 86 9.27 3.51 8.15
N SER A 87 8.82 3.54 9.40
CA SER A 87 7.82 2.61 9.93
C SER A 87 6.43 2.87 9.37
N PHE A 88 6.18 4.08 8.84
CA PHE A 88 4.88 4.41 8.26
C PHE A 88 4.53 3.52 7.07
N SER A 89 5.47 3.19 6.18
CA SER A 89 5.16 2.37 5.00
C SER A 89 4.81 0.94 5.37
N VAL A 90 5.50 0.37 6.37
CA VAL A 90 5.19 -0.94 6.94
C VAL A 90 3.79 -0.93 7.57
N PHE A 91 3.51 0.06 8.43
CA PHE A 91 2.21 0.21 9.03
C PHE A 91 1.10 0.42 7.98
N ALA A 92 1.35 1.27 6.99
CA ALA A 92 0.41 1.56 5.90
C ALA A 92 0.11 0.33 5.06
N SER A 93 1.13 -0.49 4.77
CA SER A 93 1.00 -1.76 4.09
C SER A 93 0.10 -2.72 4.86
N THR A 94 0.28 -2.82 6.19
CA THR A 94 -0.55 -3.66 7.05
C THR A 94 -1.97 -3.12 7.20
N ALA A 95 -2.15 -1.83 7.41
CA ALA A 95 -3.49 -1.24 7.51
C ALA A 95 -4.28 -1.36 6.19
N PHE A 96 -3.62 -1.17 5.05
CA PHE A 96 -4.26 -1.31 3.74
C PHE A 96 -4.61 -2.77 3.41
N HIS A 97 -3.83 -3.74 3.90
CA HIS A 97 -4.18 -5.17 3.89
C HIS A 97 -5.53 -5.41 4.56
N GLU A 98 -5.69 -4.96 5.81
CA GLU A 98 -6.91 -5.21 6.57
C GLU A 98 -8.11 -4.46 5.99
N MET A 99 -7.91 -3.23 5.50
CA MET A 99 -8.96 -2.50 4.78
C MET A 99 -9.38 -3.21 3.48
N THR A 100 -8.49 -3.98 2.86
CA THR A 100 -8.80 -4.78 1.67
C THR A 100 -9.67 -5.99 2.01
N HIS A 101 -9.55 -6.56 3.21
CA HIS A 101 -10.50 -7.58 3.66
C HIS A 101 -11.91 -7.00 3.81
N ALA A 102 -12.02 -5.79 4.35
CA ALA A 102 -13.30 -5.07 4.41
C ALA A 102 -13.84 -4.72 3.01
N ASP A 103 -12.97 -4.27 2.09
CA ASP A 103 -13.34 -4.03 0.69
C ASP A 103 -13.93 -5.28 0.04
N PHE A 104 -13.33 -6.43 0.33
CA PHE A 104 -13.79 -7.71 -0.16
C PHE A 104 -15.21 -8.03 0.29
N ASP A 105 -15.47 -7.94 1.60
CA ASP A 105 -16.78 -8.25 2.15
C ASP A 105 -17.86 -7.23 1.75
N ILE A 106 -17.51 -5.94 1.68
CA ILE A 106 -18.49 -4.86 1.53
C ILE A 106 -18.79 -4.56 0.06
N PHE A 107 -17.79 -4.55 -0.81
CA PHE A 107 -17.92 -4.04 -2.18
C PHE A 107 -17.63 -5.08 -3.25
N ILE A 108 -16.78 -6.07 -2.99
CA ILE A 108 -16.45 -7.09 -3.99
C ILE A 108 -17.44 -8.26 -3.94
N GLU A 109 -17.74 -8.81 -2.76
CA GLU A 109 -18.69 -9.93 -2.63
C GLU A 109 -20.14 -9.51 -2.91
N GLU A 110 -20.53 -8.29 -2.52
CA GLU A 110 -21.91 -7.82 -2.62
C GLU A 110 -22.27 -7.19 -3.99
N ASN A 111 -21.35 -7.20 -4.96
CA ASN A 111 -21.55 -6.54 -6.26
C ASN A 111 -21.30 -7.49 -7.43
N ASP A 112 -22.27 -7.60 -8.34
CA ASP A 112 -22.21 -8.39 -9.57
C ASP A 112 -21.29 -7.74 -10.64
N SER A 113 -19.99 -7.68 -10.33
CA SER A 113 -18.97 -7.13 -11.20
C SER A 113 -18.15 -8.22 -11.91
N ASP A 114 -17.50 -7.87 -13.03
CA ASP A 114 -16.54 -8.77 -13.69
C ASP A 114 -15.43 -9.24 -12.74
N PHE A 115 -15.04 -8.40 -11.78
CA PHE A 115 -14.05 -8.75 -10.78
C PHE A 115 -14.60 -9.75 -9.76
N HIS A 116 -15.84 -9.58 -9.30
CA HIS A 116 -16.53 -10.55 -8.46
C HIS A 116 -16.60 -11.92 -9.15
N LEU A 117 -17.02 -11.97 -10.41
CA LEU A 117 -17.07 -13.22 -11.19
C LEU A 117 -15.68 -13.87 -11.32
N PHE A 118 -14.63 -13.06 -11.53
CA PHE A 118 -13.26 -13.56 -11.54
C PHE A 118 -12.88 -14.19 -10.19
N ILE A 119 -13.14 -13.51 -9.07
CA ILE A 119 -12.87 -14.04 -7.73
C ILE A 119 -13.61 -15.37 -7.54
N ASP A 120 -14.92 -15.36 -7.77
CA ASP A 120 -15.79 -16.40 -7.25
C ASP A 120 -15.81 -17.68 -8.10
N TYR A 121 -15.52 -17.56 -9.39
CA TYR A 121 -15.43 -18.71 -10.31
C TYR A 121 -13.99 -19.05 -10.68
N THR A 122 -13.16 -18.06 -11.01
CA THR A 122 -11.84 -18.32 -11.57
C THR A 122 -10.80 -18.52 -10.48
N LEU A 123 -10.61 -17.51 -9.62
CA LEU A 123 -9.61 -17.56 -8.56
C LEU A 123 -9.96 -18.65 -7.53
N LYS A 124 -11.22 -18.72 -7.10
CA LYS A 124 -11.70 -19.73 -6.15
C LYS A 124 -11.46 -21.15 -6.63
N SER A 125 -11.76 -21.44 -7.89
CA SER A 125 -11.54 -22.75 -8.50
C SER A 125 -10.05 -23.10 -8.55
N TRP A 126 -9.22 -22.14 -8.93
CA TRP A 126 -7.77 -22.33 -8.94
C TRP A 126 -7.21 -22.59 -7.53
N VAL A 127 -7.64 -21.82 -6.52
CA VAL A 127 -7.23 -22.04 -5.12
C VAL A 127 -7.67 -23.42 -4.64
N LYS A 128 -8.94 -23.81 -4.85
CA LYS A 128 -9.44 -25.15 -4.46
C LYS A 128 -8.64 -26.28 -5.11
N LYS A 129 -8.23 -26.10 -6.37
CA LYS A 129 -7.45 -27.09 -7.11
C LYS A 129 -6.03 -27.27 -6.55
N ASN A 130 -5.35 -26.16 -6.23
CA ASN A 130 -3.93 -26.15 -5.89
C ASN A 130 -3.65 -26.24 -4.38
N PHE A 131 -4.55 -25.72 -3.55
CA PHE A 131 -4.36 -25.56 -2.10
C PHE A 131 -5.49 -26.24 -1.31
N LYS A 132 -5.69 -27.54 -1.55
CA LYS A 132 -6.82 -28.33 -1.01
C LYS A 132 -6.96 -28.32 0.52
N SER A 133 -5.87 -28.10 1.26
CA SER A 133 -5.86 -28.04 2.72
C SER A 133 -6.28 -26.70 3.30
N PHE A 134 -6.55 -25.70 2.46
CA PHE A 134 -6.86 -24.33 2.88
C PHE A 134 -8.29 -23.94 2.49
N SER A 135 -8.91 -23.07 3.27
CA SER A 135 -10.22 -22.51 2.93
C SER A 135 -10.06 -21.58 1.72
N SER A 136 -10.73 -21.88 0.61
CA SER A 136 -10.58 -21.09 -0.61
C SER A 136 -11.01 -19.64 -0.43
N LYS A 137 -12.07 -19.38 0.36
CA LYS A 137 -12.52 -18.01 0.65
C LYS A 137 -11.41 -17.24 1.38
N ILE A 138 -10.93 -17.78 2.50
CA ILE A 138 -9.88 -17.11 3.29
C ILE A 138 -8.62 -16.92 2.47
N THR A 139 -8.16 -17.94 1.73
CA THR A 139 -6.98 -17.78 0.86
C THR A 139 -7.17 -16.68 -0.20
N MET A 140 -8.37 -16.48 -0.75
CA MET A 140 -8.61 -15.37 -1.68
C MET A 140 -8.56 -14.01 -0.99
N HIS A 141 -9.14 -13.87 0.21
CA HIS A 141 -9.00 -12.66 1.02
C HIS A 141 -7.53 -12.33 1.24
N GLU A 142 -6.74 -13.32 1.67
CA GLU A 142 -5.31 -13.16 1.93
C GLU A 142 -4.53 -12.81 0.66
N ILE A 143 -4.83 -13.43 -0.49
CA ILE A 143 -4.21 -13.06 -1.78
C ILE A 143 -4.43 -11.58 -2.10
N LEU A 144 -5.64 -11.06 -1.89
CA LEU A 144 -5.94 -9.65 -2.11
C LEU A 144 -5.29 -8.75 -1.06
N GLY A 145 -5.38 -9.10 0.21
CA GLY A 145 -4.77 -8.36 1.33
C GLY A 145 -3.26 -8.23 1.14
N TYR A 146 -2.55 -9.35 0.90
CA TYR A 146 -1.11 -9.32 0.64
C TYR A 146 -0.77 -8.60 -0.68
N THR A 147 -1.62 -8.66 -1.70
CA THR A 147 -1.42 -7.83 -2.91
C THR A 147 -1.52 -6.34 -2.57
N ALA A 148 -2.46 -5.93 -1.72
CA ALA A 148 -2.58 -4.55 -1.24
C ALA A 148 -1.33 -4.12 -0.46
N SER A 149 -0.80 -4.99 0.41
CA SER A 149 0.49 -4.78 1.08
C SER A 149 1.63 -4.53 0.08
N GLU A 150 1.79 -5.42 -0.90
CA GLU A 150 2.84 -5.30 -1.93
C GLU A 150 2.69 -4.03 -2.79
N ILE A 151 1.47 -3.54 -3.01
CA ILE A 151 1.24 -2.27 -3.70
C ILE A 151 1.87 -1.10 -2.94
N ILE A 152 1.63 -1.01 -1.62
CA ILE A 152 2.20 0.08 -0.79
C ILE A 152 3.73 -0.02 -0.79
N MET A 153 4.27 -1.22 -0.55
CA MET A 153 5.71 -1.43 -0.51
C MET A 153 6.38 -1.13 -1.87
N MET A 154 5.75 -1.52 -2.97
CA MET A 154 6.22 -1.20 -4.32
C MET A 154 6.23 0.32 -4.57
N LEU A 155 5.16 1.03 -4.23
CA LEU A 155 5.07 2.48 -4.42
C LEU A 155 6.08 3.23 -3.54
N GLU A 156 6.25 2.81 -2.29
CA GLU A 156 7.27 3.34 -1.38
C GLU A 156 8.68 3.15 -1.95
N ASN A 157 9.00 1.94 -2.41
CA ASN A 157 10.31 1.63 -2.96
C ASN A 157 10.60 2.46 -4.22
N ASP A 158 9.67 2.49 -5.18
CA ASP A 158 9.86 3.24 -6.42
C ASP A 158 9.91 4.77 -6.14
N LEU A 159 9.13 5.28 -5.16
CA LEU A 159 9.19 6.67 -4.70
C LEU A 159 10.56 7.00 -4.09
N THR A 160 10.97 6.25 -3.06
CA THR A 160 12.21 6.50 -2.34
C THR A 160 13.43 6.36 -3.25
N ASN A 161 13.44 5.38 -4.15
CA ASN A 161 14.49 5.22 -5.16
C ASN A 161 14.54 6.42 -6.12
N THR A 162 13.39 6.88 -6.61
CA THR A 162 13.33 8.04 -7.51
C THR A 162 13.83 9.29 -6.81
N MET A 163 13.28 9.62 -5.64
CA MET A 163 13.66 10.81 -4.87
C MET A 163 15.15 10.79 -4.51
N THR A 164 15.67 9.65 -4.07
CA THR A 164 17.08 9.46 -3.71
C THR A 164 18.01 9.59 -4.91
N THR A 165 17.61 9.07 -6.07
CA THR A 165 18.38 9.19 -7.33
C THR A 165 18.60 10.65 -7.70
N TYR A 166 17.62 11.50 -7.41
CA TYR A 166 17.67 12.94 -7.62
C TYR A 166 18.08 13.73 -6.36
N GLY A 167 18.69 13.08 -5.36
CA GLY A 167 19.36 13.77 -4.24
C GLY A 167 18.45 14.25 -3.11
N TYR A 168 17.23 13.71 -2.99
CA TYR A 168 16.34 13.95 -1.85
C TYR A 168 16.18 12.69 -1.00
N ASN A 169 16.51 12.79 0.29
CA ASN A 169 16.22 11.72 1.25
C ASN A 169 14.75 11.80 1.67
N PHE A 170 13.94 10.86 1.21
CA PHE A 170 12.50 10.83 1.48
C PHE A 170 12.18 10.73 2.97
N HIS A 171 12.73 9.73 3.67
CA HIS A 171 12.42 9.49 5.09
C HIS A 171 12.96 10.58 6.02
N ALA A 172 14.15 11.12 5.73
CA ALA A 172 14.72 12.21 6.53
C ALA A 172 14.18 13.59 6.11
N SER A 173 13.32 13.64 5.09
CA SER A 173 12.75 14.86 4.53
C SER A 173 13.78 15.97 4.30
N LYS A 174 14.91 15.63 3.69
CA LYS A 174 16.04 16.55 3.49
C LYS A 174 16.74 16.34 2.17
N CYS A 175 17.22 17.44 1.60
CA CYS A 175 18.14 17.42 0.48
C CYS A 175 19.49 16.82 0.88
N PHE A 176 20.21 16.27 -0.09
CA PHE A 176 21.60 15.87 0.08
C PHE A 176 22.51 17.10 0.23
N SER A 177 23.77 16.91 0.59
CA SER A 177 24.73 18.01 0.66
C SER A 177 24.95 18.64 -0.72
N GLU A 178 25.28 19.93 -0.75
CA GLU A 178 25.52 20.68 -2.00
C GLU A 178 26.52 19.98 -2.94
N ASN A 179 27.62 19.46 -2.39
CA ASN A 179 28.62 18.71 -3.16
C ASN A 179 28.04 17.43 -3.78
N ALA A 180 27.19 16.70 -3.04
CA ALA A 180 26.53 15.51 -3.57
C ALA A 180 25.52 15.87 -4.66
N LEU A 181 24.75 16.95 -4.46
CA LEU A 181 23.79 17.46 -5.43
C LEU A 181 24.48 17.90 -6.73
N LYS A 182 25.60 18.63 -6.65
CA LYS A 182 26.44 18.98 -7.82
C LYS A 182 26.91 17.75 -8.60
N ASN A 183 27.33 16.69 -7.89
CA ASN A 183 27.73 15.43 -8.52
C ASN A 183 26.56 14.72 -9.19
N ILE A 184 25.38 14.69 -8.56
CA ILE A 184 24.16 14.10 -9.12
C ILE A 184 23.71 14.88 -10.36
N ALA A 185 23.67 16.21 -10.29
CA ALA A 185 23.34 17.09 -11.41
C ALA A 185 24.23 16.80 -12.62
N LYS A 186 25.55 16.73 -12.41
CA LYS A 186 26.50 16.38 -13.47
C LYS A 186 26.29 14.97 -14.01
N LYS A 187 26.08 13.98 -13.13
CA LYS A 187 25.90 12.57 -13.51
C LYS A 187 24.63 12.36 -14.34
N LEU A 188 23.55 13.04 -13.98
CA LEU A 188 22.25 12.92 -14.64
C LEU A 188 22.05 13.95 -15.77
N ASN A 189 23.02 14.85 -15.96
CA ASN A 189 22.93 16.00 -16.87
C ASN A 189 21.65 16.82 -16.61
N LEU A 190 21.42 17.18 -15.35
CA LEU A 190 20.26 17.97 -14.95
C LEU A 190 20.41 19.42 -15.39
N GLU A 191 19.35 19.96 -15.96
CA GLU A 191 19.19 21.38 -16.26
C GLU A 191 18.12 21.98 -15.34
N LYS A 192 18.00 23.31 -15.36
CA LYS A 192 16.89 24.00 -14.70
C LYS A 192 15.56 23.43 -15.21
N ASP A 193 14.60 23.27 -14.30
CA ASP A 193 13.27 22.71 -14.58
C ASP A 193 13.29 21.23 -15.04
N PHE A 194 14.30 20.46 -14.64
CA PHE A 194 14.37 19.02 -14.91
C PHE A 194 13.11 18.28 -14.45
N LYS A 195 12.87 17.13 -15.07
CA LYS A 195 11.83 16.16 -14.68
C LYS A 195 12.46 14.85 -14.24
N PHE A 196 11.73 14.07 -13.46
CA PHE A 196 12.07 12.68 -13.23
C PHE A 196 11.97 11.90 -14.55
N GLU A 197 12.94 11.02 -14.75
CA GLU A 197 13.00 10.11 -15.89
C GLU A 197 13.12 8.68 -15.40
N ASN A 198 12.46 7.75 -16.09
CA ASN A 198 12.71 6.34 -15.84
C ASN A 198 14.07 5.95 -16.44
N LYS A 199 15.07 5.78 -15.57
CA LYS A 199 16.42 5.36 -15.96
C LYS A 199 16.57 3.83 -16.05
N GLY A 200 15.56 3.06 -15.64
CA GLY A 200 15.57 1.59 -15.63
C GLY A 200 14.62 0.96 -16.65
N GLU A 201 14.48 -0.36 -16.60
CA GLU A 201 13.51 -1.09 -17.41
C GLU A 201 12.08 -0.72 -16.99
N ASN A 202 11.19 -0.49 -17.97
CA ASN A 202 9.78 -0.22 -17.71
C ASN A 202 9.08 -1.48 -17.16
N SER A 203 9.04 -1.59 -15.84
CA SER A 203 8.50 -2.74 -15.13
C SER A 203 6.98 -2.65 -15.01
N LYS A 204 6.30 -3.75 -15.32
CA LYS A 204 4.84 -3.84 -15.14
C LYS A 204 4.48 -4.09 -13.67
N TYR A 205 3.62 -3.25 -13.10
CA TYR A 205 3.38 -3.27 -11.66
C TYR A 205 2.60 -4.50 -11.18
N TYR A 206 1.74 -5.08 -12.02
CA TYR A 206 1.09 -6.35 -11.67
C TYR A 206 2.07 -7.52 -11.43
N LEU A 207 3.31 -7.43 -11.94
CA LEU A 207 4.35 -8.42 -11.66
C LEU A 207 5.04 -8.19 -10.33
N LYS A 208 5.13 -6.93 -9.88
CA LYS A 208 5.77 -6.52 -8.62
C LYS A 208 4.81 -6.62 -7.43
N SER A 209 3.52 -6.38 -7.65
CA SER A 209 2.50 -6.34 -6.59
C SER A 209 1.93 -7.70 -6.20
N SER A 210 2.38 -8.79 -6.84
CA SER A 210 1.84 -10.11 -6.56
C SER A 210 2.63 -10.78 -5.45
N PRO A 211 1.98 -11.23 -4.36
CA PRO A 211 2.69 -11.81 -3.24
C PRO A 211 3.36 -13.14 -3.60
N TRP A 212 4.47 -13.40 -2.95
CA TRP A 212 5.22 -14.66 -3.07
C TRP A 212 4.70 -15.74 -2.12
N SER A 213 4.10 -15.34 -1.00
CA SER A 213 3.34 -16.22 -0.13
C SER A 213 2.24 -15.44 0.59
N VAL A 214 1.26 -16.18 1.11
CA VAL A 214 0.20 -15.61 1.97
C VAL A 214 -0.03 -16.52 3.16
N TYR A 215 -0.41 -15.96 4.31
CA TYR A 215 -0.67 -16.75 5.51
C TYR A 215 -2.17 -16.95 5.72
N VAL A 216 -2.61 -18.20 5.81
CA VAL A 216 -4.00 -18.56 6.02
C VAL A 216 -4.10 -19.26 7.36
N LYS A 217 -4.70 -18.59 8.35
CA LYS A 217 -4.80 -19.09 9.74
C LYS A 217 -3.44 -19.54 10.30
N GLY A 218 -2.41 -18.70 10.10
CA GLY A 218 -1.04 -18.96 10.57
C GLY A 218 -0.25 -20.02 9.79
N LYS A 219 -0.80 -20.55 8.69
CA LYS A 219 -0.10 -21.49 7.80
C LYS A 219 0.19 -20.84 6.47
N GLU A 220 1.41 -20.98 5.99
CA GLU A 220 1.85 -20.40 4.73
C GLU A 220 1.28 -21.14 3.51
N VAL A 221 0.80 -20.36 2.54
CA VAL A 221 0.50 -20.76 1.17
C VAL A 221 1.60 -20.17 0.29
N ASP A 222 2.49 -21.05 -0.19
CA ASP A 222 3.64 -20.69 -1.02
C ASP A 222 3.22 -20.49 -2.49
N LEU A 223 3.17 -19.22 -2.91
CA LEU A 223 2.87 -18.80 -4.28
C LEU A 223 4.13 -18.71 -5.16
N LEU A 224 5.32 -18.99 -4.66
CA LEU A 224 6.50 -19.22 -5.51
C LEU A 224 6.46 -20.63 -6.09
N LYS A 225 6.12 -21.61 -5.26
CA LYS A 225 5.98 -23.01 -5.68
C LYS A 225 4.77 -23.22 -6.59
N THR A 226 3.68 -22.51 -6.34
CA THR A 226 2.48 -22.57 -7.20
C THR A 226 2.04 -21.16 -7.57
N PRO A 227 2.70 -20.55 -8.57
CA PRO A 227 2.48 -19.15 -8.88
C PRO A 227 1.11 -18.89 -9.48
N LEU A 228 0.53 -17.76 -9.05
CA LEU A 228 -0.65 -17.19 -9.69
C LEU A 228 -0.39 -17.02 -11.19
N PRO A 229 -1.31 -17.50 -12.06
CA PRO A 229 -1.24 -17.22 -13.49
C PRO A 229 -1.08 -15.73 -13.75
N LYS A 230 -0.29 -15.39 -14.78
CA LYS A 230 -0.01 -13.99 -15.15
C LYS A 230 -1.28 -13.17 -15.39
N SER A 231 -2.30 -13.77 -16.01
CA SER A 231 -3.60 -13.15 -16.20
C SER A 231 -4.31 -12.84 -14.87
N TYR A 232 -4.15 -13.68 -13.84
CA TYR A 232 -4.79 -13.47 -12.54
C TYR A 232 -4.11 -12.33 -11.80
N LYS A 233 -2.78 -12.30 -11.81
CA LYS A 233 -1.98 -11.19 -11.30
C LYS A 233 -2.41 -9.86 -11.94
N TYR A 234 -2.56 -9.86 -13.27
CA TYR A 234 -3.05 -8.71 -14.01
C TYR A 234 -4.48 -8.31 -13.59
N THR A 235 -5.44 -9.24 -13.57
CA THR A 235 -6.83 -8.94 -13.18
C THR A 235 -6.94 -8.39 -11.77
N ILE A 236 -6.23 -8.98 -10.81
CA ILE A 236 -6.17 -8.48 -9.42
C ILE A 236 -5.58 -7.08 -9.40
N TYR A 237 -4.42 -6.86 -10.03
CA TYR A 237 -3.81 -5.54 -10.04
C TYR A 237 -4.69 -4.49 -10.74
N GLU A 238 -5.36 -4.84 -11.83
CA GLU A 238 -6.26 -3.95 -12.56
C GLU A 238 -7.44 -3.49 -11.72
N TYR A 239 -7.95 -4.33 -10.80
CA TYR A 239 -8.94 -3.90 -9.81
C TYR A 239 -8.37 -2.74 -8.98
N PHE A 240 -7.26 -2.96 -8.26
CA PHE A 240 -6.63 -1.91 -7.46
C PHE A 240 -6.25 -0.69 -8.29
N ARG A 241 -5.77 -0.90 -9.53
CA ARG A 241 -5.37 0.17 -10.45
C ARG A 241 -6.55 1.07 -10.79
N LYS A 242 -7.70 0.51 -11.13
CA LYS A 242 -8.90 1.28 -11.46
C LYS A 242 -9.48 1.95 -10.22
N THR A 243 -9.58 1.22 -9.11
CA THR A 243 -10.17 1.68 -7.85
C THR A 243 -9.38 2.83 -7.22
N TYR A 244 -8.05 2.69 -7.15
CA TYR A 244 -7.16 3.65 -6.48
C TYR A 244 -6.33 4.51 -7.44
N LYS A 245 -6.69 4.48 -8.74
CA LYS A 245 -5.97 5.16 -9.84
C LYS A 245 -4.46 4.89 -9.82
N LEU A 246 -4.03 3.66 -9.57
CA LEU A 246 -2.60 3.32 -9.51
C LEU A 246 -1.95 3.40 -10.90
N PRO A 247 -0.64 3.66 -10.99
CA PRO A 247 0.12 3.58 -12.25
C PRO A 247 0.20 2.14 -12.80
N LYS A 248 0.05 1.92 -14.11
CA LYS A 248 0.19 0.56 -14.67
C LYS A 248 1.62 0.01 -14.65
N ASP A 249 2.60 0.91 -14.71
CA ASP A 249 4.02 0.62 -14.83
C ASP A 249 4.88 1.80 -14.36
N THR A 250 6.20 1.59 -14.33
CA THR A 250 7.16 2.58 -13.85
C THR A 250 7.07 3.90 -14.64
N ASN A 251 6.81 3.86 -15.95
CA ASN A 251 6.67 5.09 -16.74
C ASN A 251 5.47 5.93 -16.30
N GLU A 252 4.31 5.31 -16.08
CA GLU A 252 3.13 6.03 -15.58
C GLU A 252 3.32 6.55 -14.14
N PHE A 253 4.06 5.81 -13.31
CA PHE A 253 4.44 6.27 -11.97
C PHE A 253 5.31 7.53 -12.03
N ILE A 254 6.35 7.54 -12.88
CA ILE A 254 7.20 8.71 -13.10
C ILE A 254 6.39 9.91 -13.62
N GLN A 255 5.44 9.68 -14.54
CA GLN A 255 4.53 10.74 -15.00
C GLN A 255 3.70 11.32 -13.85
N LYS A 256 3.17 10.47 -12.97
CA LYS A 256 2.45 10.92 -11.77
C LYS A 256 3.35 11.73 -10.83
N LEU A 257 4.58 11.28 -10.57
CA LEU A 257 5.53 12.02 -9.74
C LEU A 257 5.85 13.40 -10.29
N ASN A 258 6.07 13.49 -11.61
CA ASN A 258 6.32 14.76 -12.30
C ASN A 258 5.14 15.74 -12.23
N ASN A 259 3.92 15.25 -12.04
CA ASN A 259 2.71 16.07 -11.88
C ASN A 259 2.32 16.26 -10.40
N SER A 260 3.27 16.11 -9.48
CA SER A 260 3.04 16.16 -8.04
C SER A 260 4.04 17.04 -7.32
N LYS A 261 3.71 17.38 -6.07
CA LYS A 261 4.59 18.10 -5.14
C LYS A 261 5.96 17.43 -4.90
N HIS A 262 6.11 16.15 -5.25
CA HIS A 262 7.39 15.46 -5.10
C HIS A 262 8.45 16.04 -6.04
N LEU A 263 8.07 16.41 -7.28
CA LEU A 263 8.99 17.06 -8.21
C LEU A 263 9.46 18.41 -7.65
N GLU A 264 8.52 19.24 -7.21
CA GLU A 264 8.80 20.56 -6.62
C GLU A 264 9.78 20.45 -5.45
N LYS A 265 9.56 19.49 -4.54
CA LYS A 265 10.47 19.24 -3.40
C LYS A 265 11.89 18.94 -3.82
N VAL A 266 12.08 18.16 -4.89
CA VAL A 266 13.42 17.82 -5.38
C VAL A 266 14.02 19.02 -6.11
N GLN A 267 13.24 19.74 -6.94
CA GLN A 267 13.70 20.95 -7.62
C GLN A 267 14.18 22.02 -6.63
N GLN A 268 13.49 22.19 -5.50
CA GLN A 268 13.90 23.08 -4.40
C GLN A 268 15.31 22.78 -3.87
N CYS A 269 15.75 21.51 -3.89
CA CYS A 269 17.12 21.15 -3.50
C CYS A 269 18.19 21.76 -4.43
N TYR A 270 17.83 22.14 -5.65
CA TYR A 270 18.75 22.59 -6.68
C TYR A 270 18.70 24.10 -6.97
N GLU A 271 17.86 24.88 -6.29
CA GLU A 271 17.64 26.32 -6.58
C GLU A 271 18.93 27.19 -6.58
N ASN A 272 19.94 26.80 -5.81
CA ASN A 272 21.24 27.49 -5.74
C ASN A 272 22.39 26.67 -6.34
N ILE A 273 22.07 25.64 -7.12
CA ILE A 273 23.02 24.67 -7.68
C ILE A 273 22.98 24.64 -9.20
N LEU A 274 21.78 24.68 -9.79
CA LEU A 274 21.52 24.72 -11.24
C LEU A 274 21.14 26.13 -11.69
#